data_AF-H7EL00-F1
#
_entry.id   AF-H7EL00-F1
#
_cell.length_a   1.000
_cell.length_b   1.000
_cell.length_c   1.000
_cell.angle_alpha   90.00
_cell.angle_beta   90.00
_cell.angle_gamma   90.00
#
_symmetry.space_group_name_H-M   'P 1'
#
loop_
_entity.id
_entity.type
_entity.pdbx_description
1 polymer ?
#
loop_
_entity_poly.entity_id
_entity_poly.type
_entity_poly.pdbx_seq_one_letter_code
_entity_poly.pdbx_strand_id
1 'polypeptide(L)'
;MKNMVLLVIDTQKGITDARLFAFEKIRDNIRTLIEKARESGVEVVFVQHDDGEGSGFSVGDKDFEIFEEFRPNDGEKVFVKKVNSALHKSVGLSDYLSGKGVKKIVAVGLQTNFCIDATIHTGFDLGFEMLVPAYANSTFDSEYMSAETAYRYYNEFLWNGRFAKCIPMDDAVRLLEERRK
;
A
#
# COMPACT_ATOMS: atom_id res chain seq x y z
N MET A 1 20.81 9.82 -1.92
CA MET A 1 20.11 8.52 -2.02
C MET A 1 18.88 8.54 -1.09
N LYS A 2 17.88 9.37 -1.42
CA LYS A 2 16.62 9.60 -0.67
C LYS A 2 15.44 9.39 -1.63
N ASN A 3 15.39 8.24 -2.31
CA ASN A 3 14.55 8.11 -3.50
C ASN A 3 13.50 6.99 -3.39
N MET A 4 13.28 6.44 -2.20
CA MET A 4 12.30 5.36 -1.96
C MET A 4 11.47 5.64 -0.71
N VAL A 5 10.19 5.27 -0.75
CA VAL A 5 9.28 5.22 0.40
C VAL A 5 8.54 3.88 0.44
N LEU A 6 8.10 3.48 1.62
CA LEU A 6 7.07 2.45 1.80
C LEU A 6 5.72 3.16 1.88
N LEU A 7 4.80 2.81 0.98
CA LEU A 7 3.46 3.37 0.92
C LEU A 7 2.45 2.31 1.36
N VAL A 8 1.82 2.53 2.51
CA VAL A 8 0.81 1.66 3.12
C VAL A 8 -0.58 2.23 2.83
N ILE A 9 -1.37 1.49 2.05
CA ILE A 9 -2.63 1.99 1.48
C ILE A 9 -3.82 1.27 2.11
N ASP A 10 -4.72 2.03 2.72
CA ASP A 10 -6.06 1.63 3.16
C ASP A 10 -6.08 0.37 4.05
N THR A 11 -5.06 0.17 4.89
CA THR A 11 -5.04 -0.93 5.86
C THR A 11 -5.85 -0.58 7.11
N GLN A 12 -7.09 -0.16 6.91
CA GLN A 12 -8.02 0.28 7.95
C GLN A 12 -8.77 -0.92 8.54
N LYS A 13 -9.21 -0.80 9.80
CA LYS A 13 -9.80 -1.89 10.57
C LYS A 13 -11.00 -2.53 9.89
N GLY A 14 -11.88 -1.74 9.26
CA GLY A 14 -13.10 -2.26 8.62
C GLY A 14 -12.87 -3.24 7.47
N ILE A 15 -11.65 -3.29 6.91
CA ILE A 15 -11.30 -4.16 5.78
C ILE A 15 -10.02 -4.97 5.99
N THR A 16 -9.38 -4.89 7.16
CA THR A 16 -8.13 -5.61 7.46
C THR A 16 -8.42 -6.77 8.40
N ASP A 17 -8.95 -7.87 7.87
CA ASP A 17 -9.32 -9.05 8.66
C ASP A 17 -9.26 -10.37 7.86
N ALA A 18 -9.64 -11.46 8.53
CA ALA A 18 -9.57 -12.84 8.04
C ALA A 18 -10.42 -13.14 6.79
N ARG A 19 -11.27 -12.21 6.33
CA ARG A 19 -11.98 -12.35 5.05
C ARG A 19 -11.02 -12.17 3.85
N LEU A 20 -9.87 -11.53 4.05
CA LEU A 20 -8.86 -11.34 3.01
C LEU A 20 -8.20 -12.67 2.63
N PHE A 21 -7.89 -12.83 1.34
CA PHE A 21 -7.02 -13.91 0.90
C PHE A 21 -5.68 -13.86 1.66
N ALA A 22 -5.26 -15.00 2.21
CA ALA A 22 -3.98 -15.17 2.93
C ALA A 22 -3.72 -14.12 4.04
N PHE A 23 -4.77 -13.67 4.75
CA PHE A 23 -4.72 -12.62 5.77
C PHE A 23 -3.50 -12.67 6.69
N GLU A 24 -3.25 -13.79 7.38
CA GLU A 24 -2.13 -13.93 8.33
C GLU A 24 -0.77 -13.63 7.67
N LYS A 25 -0.57 -14.13 6.45
CA LYS A 25 0.68 -13.94 5.70
C LYS A 25 0.86 -12.50 5.25
N ILE A 26 -0.19 -11.87 4.74
CA ILE A 26 -0.16 -10.45 4.36
C ILE A 26 0.04 -9.56 5.58
N ARG A 27 -0.59 -9.89 6.69
CA ARG A 27 -0.42 -9.16 7.95
C ARG A 27 1.03 -9.18 8.40
N ASP A 28 1.62 -10.37 8.49
CA ASP A 28 3.00 -10.52 8.95
C ASP A 28 3.99 -9.85 7.98
N ASN A 29 3.75 -9.93 6.66
CA ASN A 29 4.58 -9.28 5.66
C ASN A 29 4.50 -7.75 5.74
N ILE A 30 3.30 -7.16 5.80
CA ILE A 30 3.14 -5.71 5.90
C ILE A 30 3.80 -5.20 7.19
N ARG A 31 3.58 -5.88 8.32
CA ARG A 31 4.24 -5.54 9.59
C ARG A 31 5.77 -5.55 9.44
N THR A 32 6.32 -6.61 8.87
CA THR A 32 7.76 -6.76 8.63
C THR A 32 8.31 -5.63 7.75
N LEU A 33 7.62 -5.28 6.66
CA LEU A 33 8.05 -4.20 5.77
C LEU A 33 8.04 -2.84 6.47
N ILE A 34 7.00 -2.56 7.27
CA ILE A 34 6.91 -1.33 8.07
C ILE A 34 8.08 -1.25 9.06
N GLU A 35 8.34 -2.33 9.81
CA GLU A 35 9.46 -2.41 10.75
C GLU A 35 10.80 -2.18 10.04
N LYS A 36 11.04 -2.88 8.93
CA LYS A 36 12.29 -2.81 8.17
C LYS A 36 12.52 -1.45 7.53
N ALA A 37 11.46 -0.80 7.06
CA ALA A 37 11.51 0.56 6.55
C ALA A 37 11.94 1.53 7.66
N ARG A 38 11.32 1.44 8.84
CA ARG A 38 11.64 2.26 10.02
C ARG A 38 13.09 2.05 10.49
N GLU A 39 13.53 0.80 10.65
CA GLU A 39 14.90 0.45 11.05
C GLU A 39 15.96 1.02 10.09
N SER A 40 15.63 1.08 8.81
CA SER A 40 16.52 1.56 7.75
C SER A 40 16.33 3.05 7.43
N GLY A 41 15.50 3.74 8.21
CA GLY A 41 15.15 5.15 8.05
C GLY A 41 14.37 5.47 6.77
N VAL A 42 13.91 4.46 6.01
CA VAL A 42 12.97 4.60 4.88
C VAL A 42 11.67 5.14 5.43
N GLU A 43 11.19 6.21 4.81
CA GLU A 43 9.94 6.83 5.24
C GLU A 43 8.77 5.90 4.95
N VAL A 44 7.94 5.69 5.97
CA VAL A 44 6.65 5.02 5.84
C VAL A 44 5.57 6.09 5.73
N VAL A 45 4.79 6.03 4.65
CA VAL A 45 3.67 6.93 4.39
C VAL A 45 2.40 6.11 4.37
N PHE A 46 1.40 6.56 5.11
CA PHE A 46 0.10 5.90 5.21
C PHE A 46 -0.96 6.66 4.44
N VAL A 47 -1.95 5.91 3.96
CA VAL A 47 -3.13 6.45 3.31
C VAL A 47 -4.37 5.76 3.86
N GLN A 48 -5.43 6.54 4.11
CA GLN A 48 -6.75 6.07 4.53
C GLN A 48 -7.80 6.53 3.52
N HIS A 49 -8.73 5.65 3.19
CA HIS A 49 -9.93 6.00 2.43
C HIS A 49 -11.01 6.52 3.39
N ASP A 50 -11.63 7.63 3.01
CA ASP A 50 -12.81 8.22 3.64
C ASP A 50 -13.99 8.14 2.66
N ASP A 51 -14.94 7.25 2.95
CA ASP A 51 -16.18 7.07 2.15
C ASP A 51 -17.21 8.17 2.41
N GLY A 52 -16.93 9.09 3.34
CA GLY A 52 -17.78 10.22 3.70
C GLY A 52 -18.66 9.95 4.92
N GLU A 53 -19.13 11.05 5.52
CA GLU A 53 -19.88 11.03 6.77
C GLU A 53 -21.12 10.13 6.68
N GLY A 54 -21.32 9.28 7.71
CA GLY A 54 -22.44 8.35 7.78
C GLY A 54 -22.25 7.01 7.05
N SER A 55 -21.10 6.80 6.40
CA SER A 55 -20.77 5.51 5.76
C SER A 55 -20.39 4.41 6.75
N GLY A 56 -19.94 4.77 7.95
CA GLY A 56 -19.28 3.84 8.89
C GLY A 56 -17.80 3.59 8.55
N PHE A 57 -17.28 4.23 7.50
CA PHE A 57 -15.90 4.16 7.05
C PHE A 57 -15.34 5.55 6.71
N SER A 58 -15.58 6.50 7.63
CA SER A 58 -15.19 7.90 7.52
C SER A 58 -14.44 8.36 8.77
N VAL A 59 -13.80 9.54 8.69
CA VAL A 59 -13.10 10.15 9.84
C VAL A 59 -14.03 10.21 11.06
N GLY A 60 -13.57 9.62 12.16
CA GLY A 60 -14.32 9.50 13.42
C GLY A 60 -14.93 8.12 13.64
N ASP A 61 -15.08 7.31 12.60
CA ASP A 61 -15.54 5.92 12.73
C ASP A 61 -14.40 5.02 13.21
N LYS A 62 -14.76 4.01 14.00
CA LYS A 62 -13.80 3.01 14.48
C LYS A 62 -13.16 2.25 13.32
N ASP A 63 -13.97 1.89 12.32
CA ASP A 63 -13.53 1.09 11.19
C ASP A 63 -12.63 1.88 10.22
N PHE A 64 -12.65 3.21 10.31
CA PHE A 64 -11.77 4.10 9.56
C PHE A 64 -10.33 4.08 10.09
N GLU A 65 -10.10 3.79 11.38
CA GLU A 65 -8.76 3.77 11.95
C GLU A 65 -7.85 2.74 11.25
N ILE A 66 -6.56 3.03 11.16
CA ILE A 66 -5.56 2.05 10.68
C ILE A 66 -5.54 0.86 11.63
N PHE A 67 -5.48 -0.34 11.05
CA PHE A 67 -5.37 -1.61 11.77
C PHE A 67 -4.22 -1.58 12.78
N GLU A 68 -4.47 -2.07 13.98
CA GLU A 68 -3.66 -1.81 15.17
C GLU A 68 -2.20 -2.23 14.99
N GLU A 69 -1.94 -3.34 14.29
CA GLU A 69 -0.59 -3.85 14.04
C GLU A 69 0.22 -3.02 13.04
N PHE A 70 -0.44 -2.13 12.29
CA PHE A 70 0.21 -1.26 11.30
C PHE A 70 0.22 0.21 11.72
N ARG A 71 -0.14 0.51 12.97
CA ARG A 71 -0.35 1.89 13.41
C ARG A 71 0.84 2.80 13.06
N PRO A 72 0.61 4.00 12.53
CA PRO A 72 1.67 4.99 12.34
C PRO A 72 2.31 5.36 13.68
N ASN A 73 3.62 5.59 13.65
CA ASN A 73 4.37 6.22 14.73
C ASN A 73 4.17 7.73 14.70
N ASP A 74 4.44 8.39 15.83
CA ASP A 74 4.39 9.84 15.91
C ASP A 74 5.33 10.48 14.86
N GLY A 75 4.77 11.38 14.05
CA GLY A 75 5.49 12.08 12.99
C GLY A 75 5.47 11.40 11.61
N GLU A 76 5.02 10.14 11.51
CA GLU A 76 4.77 9.50 10.20
C GLU A 76 3.58 10.17 9.50
N LYS A 77 3.65 10.27 8.17
CA LYS A 77 2.64 10.98 7.38
C LYS A 77 1.45 10.07 7.09
N VAL A 78 0.25 10.59 7.33
CA VAL A 78 -1.02 9.96 6.97
C VAL A 78 -1.79 10.90 6.05
N PHE A 79 -2.17 10.40 4.88
CA PHE A 79 -3.01 11.11 3.92
C PHE A 79 -4.42 10.50 3.92
N VAL A 80 -5.43 11.34 3.73
CA VAL A 80 -6.82 10.89 3.58
C VAL A 80 -7.25 11.12 2.14
N LYS A 81 -7.90 10.11 1.52
CA LYS A 81 -8.41 10.19 0.15
C LYS A 81 -9.88 9.79 0.07
N LYS A 82 -10.57 10.34 -0.94
CA LYS A 82 -11.97 10.02 -1.30
C LYS A 82 -12.07 9.42 -2.72
N VAL A 83 -10.95 8.94 -3.23
CA VAL A 83 -10.79 8.34 -4.56
C VAL A 83 -9.91 7.12 -4.42
N ASN A 84 -9.96 6.18 -5.38
CA ASN A 84 -9.23 4.92 -5.25
C ASN A 84 -7.71 5.13 -5.24
N SER A 85 -7.18 5.92 -6.17
CA SER A 85 -5.73 6.14 -6.27
C SER A 85 -5.20 7.06 -5.17
N ALA A 86 -4.25 6.56 -4.38
CA ALA A 86 -3.52 7.34 -3.39
C ALA A 86 -2.65 8.45 -4.01
N LEU A 87 -2.24 8.27 -5.27
CA LEU A 87 -1.39 9.22 -5.99
C LEU A 87 -2.20 10.21 -6.84
N HIS A 88 -3.54 10.13 -6.79
CA HIS A 88 -4.39 11.12 -7.44
C HIS A 88 -4.07 12.52 -6.92
N LYS A 89 -4.08 13.52 -7.82
CA LYS A 89 -3.68 14.90 -7.52
C LYS A 89 -4.43 15.50 -6.33
N SER A 90 -5.72 15.17 -6.16
CA SER A 90 -6.54 15.69 -5.05
C SER A 90 -6.07 15.24 -3.66
N VAL A 91 -5.26 14.18 -3.56
CA VAL A 91 -4.72 13.67 -2.29
C VAL A 91 -3.48 14.46 -1.85
N GLY A 92 -2.78 15.09 -2.80
CA GLY A 92 -1.53 15.83 -2.55
C GLY A 92 -0.30 14.96 -2.26
N LEU A 93 -0.47 13.64 -2.16
CA LEU A 93 0.63 12.69 -1.91
C LEU A 93 1.65 12.67 -3.07
N SER A 94 1.21 12.68 -4.32
CA SER A 94 2.10 12.67 -5.49
C SER A 94 2.99 13.90 -5.55
N ASP A 95 2.46 15.08 -5.22
CA ASP A 95 3.23 16.33 -5.11
C ASP A 95 4.22 16.28 -3.94
N TYR A 96 3.80 15.74 -2.78
CA TYR A 96 4.67 15.53 -1.62
C TYR A 96 5.88 14.65 -1.96
N LEU A 97 5.65 13.49 -2.58
CA LEU A 97 6.70 12.55 -2.96
C LEU A 97 7.63 13.14 -4.02
N SER A 98 7.07 13.84 -5.02
CA SER A 98 7.84 14.50 -6.07
C SER A 98 8.72 15.63 -5.52
N GLY A 99 8.19 16.45 -4.61
CA GLY A 99 8.94 17.51 -3.93
C GLY A 99 10.11 16.99 -3.09
N LYS A 100 10.05 15.74 -2.63
CA LYS A 100 11.14 15.06 -1.92
C LYS A 100 12.12 14.33 -2.86
N GLY A 101 11.86 14.33 -4.15
CA GLY A 101 12.67 13.62 -5.14
C GLY A 101 12.54 12.09 -5.07
N VAL A 102 11.43 11.58 -4.53
CA VAL A 102 11.13 10.14 -4.50
C VAL A 102 11.00 9.62 -5.93
N LYS A 103 11.57 8.45 -6.19
CA LYS A 103 11.52 7.77 -7.50
C LYS A 103 10.97 6.37 -7.42
N LYS A 104 11.05 5.71 -6.26
CA LYS A 104 10.58 4.34 -6.05
C LYS A 104 9.53 4.31 -4.96
N ILE A 105 8.48 3.53 -5.17
CA ILE A 105 7.42 3.35 -4.18
C ILE A 105 7.25 1.85 -3.97
N VAL A 106 7.50 1.38 -2.75
CA VAL A 106 7.09 0.04 -2.33
C VAL A 106 5.64 0.14 -1.88
N ALA A 107 4.71 -0.39 -2.68
CA ALA A 107 3.28 -0.27 -2.42
C ALA A 107 2.74 -1.54 -1.75
N VAL A 108 2.06 -1.35 -0.61
CA VAL A 108 1.43 -2.41 0.18
C VAL A 108 0.06 -1.98 0.65
N GLY A 109 -0.81 -2.94 0.99
CA GLY A 109 -2.11 -2.68 1.59
C GLY A 109 -3.29 -3.17 0.76
N LEU A 110 -4.41 -2.46 0.81
CA LEU A 110 -5.71 -2.96 0.36
C LEU A 110 -6.44 -1.93 -0.52
N GLN A 111 -7.40 -2.35 -1.35
CA GLN A 111 -7.57 -3.70 -1.87
C GLN A 111 -6.83 -3.85 -3.20
N THR A 112 -6.36 -5.06 -3.52
CA THR A 112 -5.59 -5.40 -4.75
C THR A 112 -6.23 -4.78 -6.01
N ASN A 113 -7.48 -5.12 -6.30
CA ASN A 113 -8.18 -4.74 -7.53
C ASN A 113 -8.91 -3.38 -7.46
N PHE A 114 -8.65 -2.59 -6.40
CA PHE A 114 -9.25 -1.26 -6.23
C PHE A 114 -8.15 -0.22 -5.97
N CYS A 115 -7.92 0.14 -4.71
CA CYS A 115 -7.03 1.25 -4.35
C CYS A 115 -5.57 0.95 -4.68
N ILE A 116 -5.12 -0.31 -4.53
CA ILE A 116 -3.77 -0.71 -4.92
C ILE A 116 -3.60 -0.61 -6.44
N ASP A 117 -4.50 -1.23 -7.22
CA ASP A 117 -4.47 -1.15 -8.68
C ASP A 117 -4.46 0.30 -9.20
N ALA A 118 -5.42 1.10 -8.78
CA ALA A 118 -5.52 2.50 -9.19
C ALA A 118 -4.24 3.30 -8.84
N THR A 119 -3.65 3.02 -7.68
CA THR A 119 -2.39 3.66 -7.26
C THR A 119 -1.20 3.20 -8.09
N ILE A 120 -1.10 1.91 -8.42
CA ILE A 120 -0.03 1.36 -9.27
C ILE A 120 -0.09 1.98 -10.66
N HIS A 121 -1.26 2.03 -11.29
CA HIS A 121 -1.45 2.65 -12.60
C HIS A 121 -1.10 4.14 -12.57
N THR A 122 -1.61 4.89 -11.58
CA THR A 122 -1.29 6.31 -11.44
C THR A 122 0.21 6.54 -11.18
N GLY A 123 0.83 5.71 -10.34
CA GLY A 123 2.24 5.79 -10.02
C GLY A 123 3.14 5.54 -11.24
N PHE A 124 2.77 4.55 -12.05
CA PHE A 124 3.41 4.28 -13.34
C PHE A 124 3.30 5.49 -14.29
N ASP A 125 2.10 6.05 -14.46
CA ASP A 125 1.88 7.20 -15.34
C ASP A 125 2.64 8.46 -14.89
N LEU A 126 2.81 8.64 -13.58
CA LEU A 126 3.61 9.71 -12.99
C LEU A 126 5.13 9.44 -13.03
N GLY A 127 5.55 8.27 -13.51
CA GLY A 127 6.95 7.89 -13.68
C GLY A 127 7.65 7.42 -12.40
N PHE A 128 6.90 6.99 -11.39
CA PHE A 128 7.46 6.28 -10.24
C PHE A 128 7.79 4.83 -10.61
N GLU A 129 8.92 4.32 -10.12
CA GLU A 129 9.21 2.89 -10.12
C GLU A 129 8.36 2.23 -9.03
N MET A 130 7.25 1.61 -9.43
CA MET A 130 6.36 0.88 -8.53
C MET A 130 6.93 -0.51 -8.24
N LEU A 131 7.08 -0.83 -6.95
CA LEU A 131 7.51 -2.13 -6.44
C LEU A 131 6.37 -2.71 -5.61
N VAL A 132 5.98 -3.96 -5.90
CA VAL A 132 4.89 -4.65 -5.19
C VAL A 132 5.45 -5.93 -4.58
N PRO A 133 5.68 -5.98 -3.26
CA PRO A 133 6.13 -7.20 -2.60
C PRO A 133 5.06 -8.30 -2.64
N ALA A 134 5.50 -9.53 -2.89
CA ALA A 134 4.64 -10.70 -2.87
C ALA A 134 3.95 -10.84 -1.50
N TYR A 135 2.65 -11.11 -1.52
CA TYR A 135 1.81 -11.23 -0.32
C TYR A 135 1.90 -9.99 0.58
N ALA A 136 1.90 -8.79 0.01
CA ALA A 136 1.78 -7.53 0.74
C ALA A 136 0.58 -6.68 0.26
N ASN A 137 -0.33 -7.30 -0.49
CA ASN A 137 -1.65 -6.77 -0.81
C ASN A 137 -2.66 -7.91 -0.86
N SER A 138 -3.94 -7.59 -0.70
CA SER A 138 -5.01 -8.57 -0.74
C SER A 138 -6.35 -7.96 -1.10
N THR A 139 -7.35 -8.82 -1.29
CA THR A 139 -8.74 -8.45 -1.56
C THR A 139 -9.70 -9.52 -1.05
N PHE A 140 -10.99 -9.33 -1.28
CA PHE A 140 -12.07 -10.24 -0.94
C PHE A 140 -12.59 -11.00 -2.16
N ASP A 141 -13.32 -12.08 -1.90
CA ASP A 141 -14.08 -12.75 -2.96
C ASP A 141 -15.12 -11.80 -3.54
N SER A 142 -15.40 -11.97 -4.83
CA SER A 142 -16.44 -11.25 -5.55
C SER A 142 -17.29 -12.23 -6.34
N GLU A 143 -18.38 -11.74 -6.95
CA GLU A 143 -19.21 -12.54 -7.86
C GLU A 143 -18.43 -13.10 -9.07
N TYR A 144 -17.35 -12.42 -9.49
CA TYR A 144 -16.64 -12.72 -10.73
C TYR A 144 -15.32 -13.49 -10.52
N MET A 145 -14.64 -13.28 -9.39
CA MET A 145 -13.35 -13.88 -9.09
C MET A 145 -13.20 -14.13 -7.59
N SER A 146 -12.55 -15.25 -7.24
CA SER A 146 -12.05 -15.43 -5.88
C SER A 146 -10.93 -14.44 -5.57
N ALA A 147 -10.75 -14.11 -4.30
CA ALA A 147 -9.70 -13.24 -3.80
C ALA A 147 -8.30 -13.72 -4.20
N GLU A 148 -8.06 -15.03 -4.16
CA GLU A 148 -6.82 -15.63 -4.65
C GLU A 148 -6.63 -15.41 -6.16
N THR A 149 -7.67 -15.66 -6.95
CA THR A 149 -7.61 -15.45 -8.41
C THR A 149 -7.32 -14.00 -8.74
N ALA A 150 -8.00 -13.07 -8.06
CA ALA A 150 -7.74 -11.64 -8.20
C ALA A 150 -6.30 -11.31 -7.80
N TYR A 151 -5.83 -11.74 -6.62
CA TYR A 151 -4.45 -11.53 -6.19
C TYR A 151 -3.44 -11.99 -7.25
N ARG A 152 -3.60 -13.22 -7.78
CA ARG A 152 -2.69 -13.78 -8.80
C ARG A 152 -2.79 -13.05 -10.12
N TYR A 153 -4.00 -12.73 -10.59
CA TYR A 153 -4.21 -12.00 -11.84
C TYR A 153 -3.48 -10.65 -11.82
N TYR A 154 -3.63 -9.88 -10.74
CA TYR A 154 -3.00 -8.57 -10.64
C TYR A 154 -1.48 -8.66 -10.40
N ASN A 155 -1.03 -9.47 -9.44
CA ASN A 155 0.38 -9.53 -9.04
C ASN A 155 1.27 -10.35 -9.99
N GLU A 156 0.77 -11.44 -10.58
CA GLU A 156 1.59 -12.35 -11.38
C GLU A 156 1.48 -12.08 -12.87
N PHE A 157 0.39 -11.45 -13.33
CA PHE A 157 0.12 -11.20 -14.74
C PHE A 157 0.00 -9.71 -15.09
N LEU A 158 -0.97 -8.99 -14.53
CA LEU A 158 -1.30 -7.64 -15.00
C LEU A 158 -0.19 -6.62 -14.71
N TRP A 159 0.26 -6.56 -13.46
CA TRP A 159 1.22 -5.53 -13.05
C TRP A 159 2.65 -5.87 -13.43
N ASN A 160 3.05 -7.13 -13.23
CA ASN A 160 4.47 -7.50 -13.25
C ASN A 160 5.09 -7.33 -14.64
N GLY A 161 6.12 -6.49 -14.72
CA GLY A 161 6.81 -6.20 -15.97
C GLY A 161 6.06 -5.23 -16.89
N ARG A 162 4.88 -4.74 -16.48
CA ARG A 162 4.09 -3.77 -17.24
C ARG A 162 3.88 -2.46 -16.51
N PHE A 163 3.30 -2.51 -15.31
CA PHE A 163 2.98 -1.33 -14.49
C PHE A 163 3.85 -1.24 -13.23
N ALA A 164 4.29 -2.39 -12.71
CA ALA A 164 5.15 -2.49 -11.54
C ALA A 164 6.14 -3.64 -11.67
N LYS A 165 7.11 -3.70 -10.76
CA LYS A 165 7.90 -4.91 -10.50
C LYS A 165 7.29 -5.62 -9.30
N CYS A 166 6.69 -6.78 -9.54
CA CYS A 166 6.20 -7.64 -8.46
C CYS A 166 7.37 -8.52 -8.01
N ILE A 167 7.83 -8.33 -6.77
CA ILE A 167 9.09 -8.88 -6.28
C ILE A 167 8.87 -9.87 -5.13
N PRO A 168 9.73 -10.89 -4.99
CA PRO A 168 9.76 -11.73 -3.79
C PRO A 168 9.85 -10.88 -2.50
N MET A 169 9.21 -11.36 -1.43
CA MET A 169 9.21 -10.67 -0.14
C MET A 169 10.64 -10.43 0.38
N ASP A 170 11.54 -11.41 0.27
CA ASP A 170 12.93 -11.28 0.71
C ASP A 170 13.69 -10.19 -0.07
N ASP A 171 13.38 -10.01 -1.35
CA ASP A 171 13.95 -8.93 -2.15
C ASP A 171 13.46 -7.56 -1.69
N ALA A 172 12.18 -7.44 -1.35
CA ALA A 172 11.62 -6.21 -0.79
C ALA A 172 12.29 -5.85 0.54
N VAL A 173 12.52 -6.82 1.43
CA VAL A 173 13.24 -6.60 2.69
C VAL A 173 14.67 -6.16 2.43
N ARG A 174 15.41 -6.85 1.55
CA ARG A 174 16.78 -6.47 1.18
C ARG A 174 16.85 -5.04 0.64
N LEU A 175 15.93 -4.65 -0.23
CA LEU A 175 15.88 -3.30 -0.80
C LEU A 175 15.68 -2.22 0.25
N LEU A 176 14.90 -2.48 1.30
CA LEU A 176 14.72 -1.56 2.42
C LEU A 176 15.99 -1.45 3.27
N GLU A 177 16.65 -2.59 3.53
CA GLU A 177 17.86 -2.67 4.38
C GLU A 177 19.13 -2.10 3.72
N GLU A 178 19.24 -2.13 2.39
CA GLU A 178 20.39 -1.61 1.64
C GLU A 178 20.65 -0.12 1.90
N ARG A 179 19.65 0.64 2.39
CA ARG A 179 19.83 2.04 2.78
C ARG A 179 20.73 2.23 4.00
N ARG A 180 21.05 1.17 4.74
CA ARG A 180 21.92 1.22 5.92
C ARG A 180 23.42 1.33 5.56
N LYS A 181 23.81 1.03 4.32
CA LYS A 181 25.20 1.07 3.85
C LYS A 181 25.51 2.35 3.08
#